data_AF-A0A7W9DKK8-F1
#
_entry.id   AF-A0A7W9DKK8-F1
#
_cell.length_a   1.000
_cell.length_b   1.000
_cell.length_c   1.000
_cell.angle_alpha   90.00
_cell.angle_beta   90.00
_cell.angle_gamma   90.00
#
_symmetry.space_group_name_H-M   'P 1'
#
loop_
_entity.id
_entity.type
_entity.pdbx_description
1 polymer ?
#
loop_
_entity_poly.entity_id
_entity_poly.type
_entity_poly.pdbx_seq_one_letter_code
_entity_poly.pdbx_strand_id
1 'polypeptide(L)'
;MHENKMIGQLEVIGKNKLFKIIWVCITLMMMLIGKFDADQNKYLLVAGIITNIFIIWEFRKVQPALIMAVFFLSYVMYLLPYYFNDYLISAHSKYYIKELYDKTLGIHVLFLLSLYFFLSGKFNEKQLLIKDLIKPRENTIIFGLLYLAMLGILLTVKGESVLTTDSYATYIENLEKQGGSLEYFYILFICAYYFTTSKKLRNLLLLLVAYYVYTTVTKGYRIQLVQVIFLTFVLFFDGKFRSKYVMLLSFFGFILSEIIGVMKNVGSVSFEEFMKLYDNASGIIITNQTDVFYTSVVFVGIIRDGIMSFPIRVWSAVGFFWNCLVPSSFVWTEARIPQFASKYTSLGGGGLLSVYFYVWFGYLGSIGIGALLAKLFNKIYSSDKKTVFKITGLMILCTFPRWFAYDPANFLIRLPLYLLILYSILILLHNSFRRIKTQK
;
A
#
# COMPACT_ATOMS: atom_id res chain seq x y z
N MET A 1 -34.93 -22.11 20.12
CA MET A 1 -34.67 -20.86 19.35
C MET A 1 -33.17 -20.55 19.17
N HIS A 2 -32.29 -20.95 20.11
CA HIS A 2 -30.83 -20.74 19.98
C HIS A 2 -30.15 -21.72 18.99
N GLU A 3 -30.72 -22.92 18.81
CA GLU A 3 -30.22 -24.00 17.95
C GLU A 3 -30.41 -23.72 16.44
N ASN A 4 -31.59 -23.23 16.05
CA ASN A 4 -31.87 -22.84 14.66
C ASN A 4 -30.98 -21.67 14.17
N LYS A 5 -30.46 -20.84 15.08
CA LYS A 5 -29.53 -19.75 14.76
C LYS A 5 -28.10 -20.26 14.48
N MET A 6 -27.70 -21.36 15.13
CA MET A 6 -26.40 -22.01 14.87
C MET A 6 -26.40 -22.79 13.55
N ILE A 7 -27.49 -23.50 13.25
CA ILE A 7 -27.62 -24.28 12.00
C ILE A 7 -27.58 -23.35 10.78
N GLY A 8 -28.32 -22.23 10.80
CA GLY A 8 -28.28 -21.23 9.72
C GLY A 8 -26.92 -20.55 9.55
N GLN A 9 -26.14 -20.36 10.62
CA GLN A 9 -24.78 -19.81 10.52
C GLN A 9 -23.79 -20.81 9.90
N LEU A 10 -23.89 -22.10 10.23
CA LEU A 10 -23.03 -23.15 9.67
C LEU A 10 -23.27 -23.35 8.17
N GLU A 11 -24.53 -23.30 7.72
CA GLU A 11 -24.90 -23.47 6.32
C GLU A 11 -24.40 -22.32 5.43
N VAL A 12 -24.46 -21.08 5.92
CA VAL A 12 -23.96 -19.88 5.22
C VAL A 12 -22.42 -19.87 5.14
N ILE A 13 -21.74 -20.33 6.19
CA ILE A 13 -20.27 -20.47 6.21
C ILE A 13 -19.81 -21.52 5.18
N GLY A 14 -20.56 -22.62 5.02
CA GLY A 14 -20.30 -23.64 4.00
C GLY A 14 -20.44 -23.12 2.56
N LYS A 15 -21.52 -22.38 2.26
CA LYS A 15 -21.79 -21.86 0.91
C LYS A 15 -20.75 -20.83 0.43
N ASN A 16 -20.30 -19.92 1.30
CA ASN A 16 -19.28 -18.94 0.93
C ASN A 16 -17.92 -19.62 0.63
N LYS A 17 -17.52 -20.61 1.44
CA LYS A 17 -16.26 -21.32 1.22
C LYS A 17 -16.27 -22.14 -0.08
N LEU A 18 -17.39 -22.79 -0.40
CA LEU A 18 -17.55 -23.53 -1.66
C LEU A 18 -17.41 -22.60 -2.88
N PHE A 19 -18.05 -21.43 -2.85
CA PHE A 19 -17.91 -20.44 -3.93
C PHE A 19 -16.46 -20.02 -4.14
N LYS A 20 -15.71 -19.75 -3.06
CA LYS A 20 -14.28 -19.42 -3.14
C LYS A 20 -13.46 -20.53 -3.77
N ILE A 21 -13.73 -21.80 -3.45
CA ILE A 21 -13.05 -22.96 -4.04
C ILE A 21 -13.32 -23.03 -5.55
N ILE A 22 -14.60 -22.94 -5.96
CA ILE A 22 -14.98 -22.96 -7.37
C ILE A 22 -14.29 -21.82 -8.13
N TRP A 23 -14.30 -20.61 -7.57
CA TRP A 23 -13.64 -19.46 -8.18
C TRP A 23 -12.12 -19.62 -8.33
N VAL A 24 -11.47 -20.22 -7.33
CA VAL A 24 -10.05 -20.59 -7.40
C VAL A 24 -9.80 -21.56 -8.55
N CYS A 25 -10.61 -22.62 -8.68
CA CYS A 25 -10.47 -23.59 -9.75
C CYS A 25 -10.64 -22.94 -11.14
N ILE A 26 -11.66 -22.09 -11.32
CA ILE A 26 -11.90 -21.36 -12.58
C ILE A 26 -10.68 -20.48 -12.93
N THR A 27 -10.18 -19.71 -11.96
CA THR A 27 -9.05 -18.81 -12.18
C THR A 27 -7.77 -19.58 -12.51
N LEU A 28 -7.50 -20.69 -11.82
CA LEU A 28 -6.35 -21.55 -12.12
C LEU A 28 -6.47 -22.21 -13.50
N MET A 29 -7.68 -22.60 -13.91
CA MET A 29 -7.93 -23.11 -15.26
C MET A 29 -7.64 -22.05 -16.32
N MET A 30 -8.08 -20.79 -16.12
CA MET A 30 -7.75 -19.68 -17.02
C MET A 30 -6.24 -19.42 -17.08
N MET A 31 -5.53 -19.52 -15.96
CA MET A 31 -4.06 -19.44 -15.95
C MET A 31 -3.40 -20.56 -16.75
N LEU A 32 -3.93 -21.79 -16.69
CA LEU A 32 -3.42 -22.92 -17.46
C LEU A 32 -3.68 -22.73 -18.95
N ILE A 33 -4.90 -22.34 -19.33
CA ILE A 33 -5.27 -22.05 -20.73
C ILE A 33 -4.37 -20.94 -21.28
N GLY A 34 -4.13 -19.87 -20.52
CA GLY A 34 -3.24 -18.76 -20.90
C GLY A 34 -1.78 -19.14 -21.12
N LYS A 35 -1.33 -20.33 -20.66
CA LYS A 35 -0.01 -20.87 -21.00
C LYS A 35 0.03 -21.55 -22.36
N PHE A 36 -1.09 -22.10 -22.82
CA PHE A 36 -1.19 -22.76 -24.13
C PHE A 36 -1.54 -21.76 -25.23
N ASP A 37 -2.33 -20.74 -24.92
CA ASP A 37 -2.72 -19.67 -25.83
C ASP A 37 -2.59 -18.31 -25.12
N ALA A 38 -1.58 -17.53 -25.52
CA ALA A 38 -1.26 -16.24 -24.92
C ALA A 38 -2.38 -15.20 -25.09
N ASP A 39 -3.25 -15.34 -26.10
CA ASP A 39 -4.36 -14.42 -26.32
C ASP A 39 -5.49 -14.61 -25.30
N GLN A 40 -5.47 -15.73 -24.57
CA GLN A 40 -6.40 -16.00 -23.48
C GLN A 40 -6.03 -15.29 -22.17
N ASN A 41 -4.82 -14.72 -22.06
CA ASN A 41 -4.40 -13.99 -20.85
C ASN A 41 -5.23 -12.72 -20.57
N LYS A 42 -5.96 -12.20 -21.57
CA LYS A 42 -6.99 -11.16 -21.35
C LYS A 42 -8.14 -11.65 -20.45
N TYR A 43 -8.50 -12.92 -20.50
CA TYR A 43 -9.51 -13.50 -19.60
C TYR A 43 -8.96 -13.71 -18.19
N LEU A 44 -7.66 -14.01 -18.06
CA LEU A 44 -6.98 -14.02 -16.77
C LEU A 44 -6.99 -12.62 -16.13
N LEU A 45 -6.82 -11.56 -16.93
CA LEU A 45 -6.95 -10.18 -16.46
C LEU A 45 -8.36 -9.91 -15.93
N VAL A 46 -9.40 -10.30 -16.68
CA VAL A 46 -10.79 -10.18 -16.26
C VAL A 46 -11.05 -10.95 -14.95
N ALA A 47 -10.51 -12.17 -14.82
CA ALA A 47 -10.59 -12.93 -13.57
C ALA A 47 -9.89 -12.21 -12.40
N GLY A 48 -8.74 -11.56 -12.64
CA GLY A 48 -8.06 -10.70 -11.67
C GLY A 48 -8.93 -9.54 -11.20
N ILE A 49 -9.59 -8.85 -12.14
CA ILE A 49 -10.54 -7.75 -11.86
C ILE A 49 -11.70 -8.26 -11.01
N ILE A 50 -12.35 -9.35 -11.41
CA ILE A 50 -13.48 -9.94 -10.68
C ILE A 50 -13.06 -10.39 -9.28
N THR A 51 -11.88 -11.02 -9.14
CA THR A 51 -11.33 -11.40 -7.83
C THR A 51 -11.16 -10.18 -6.93
N ASN A 52 -10.68 -9.07 -7.48
CA ASN A 52 -10.53 -7.82 -6.74
C ASN A 52 -11.89 -7.22 -6.34
N ILE A 53 -12.90 -7.28 -7.21
CA ILE A 53 -14.28 -6.90 -6.88
C ILE A 53 -14.81 -7.74 -5.71
N PHE A 54 -14.51 -9.04 -5.65
CA PHE A 54 -14.88 -9.86 -4.50
C PHE A 54 -14.14 -9.44 -3.22
N ILE A 55 -12.88 -9.03 -3.30
CA ILE A 55 -12.14 -8.47 -2.15
C ILE A 55 -12.78 -7.15 -1.68
N ILE A 56 -13.12 -6.25 -2.61
CA ILE A 56 -13.84 -4.99 -2.32
C ILE A 56 -15.16 -5.30 -1.60
N TRP A 57 -15.90 -6.31 -2.08
CA TRP A 57 -17.13 -6.75 -1.44
C TRP A 57 -16.90 -7.21 0.00
N GLU A 58 -15.87 -8.02 0.26
CA GLU A 58 -15.55 -8.48 1.62
C GLU A 58 -15.14 -7.33 2.56
N PHE A 59 -14.55 -6.25 2.04
CA PHE A 59 -14.15 -5.08 2.83
C PHE A 59 -15.18 -3.94 2.87
N ARG A 60 -16.36 -4.09 2.27
CA ARG A 60 -17.34 -2.99 2.11
C ARG A 60 -17.76 -2.27 3.40
N LYS A 61 -17.62 -2.91 4.57
CA LYS A 61 -17.94 -2.33 5.89
C LYS A 61 -16.71 -1.84 6.68
N VAL A 62 -15.52 -1.94 6.10
CA VAL A 62 -14.23 -1.57 6.69
C VAL A 62 -13.55 -0.58 5.76
N GLN A 63 -13.76 0.72 6.00
CA GLN A 63 -13.39 1.78 5.03
C GLN A 63 -11.90 1.80 4.68
N PRO A 64 -10.95 1.66 5.63
CA PRO A 64 -9.52 1.68 5.28
C PRO A 64 -9.13 0.51 4.36
N ALA A 65 -9.65 -0.69 4.63
CA ALA A 65 -9.39 -1.88 3.80
C ALA A 65 -10.11 -1.80 2.44
N LEU A 66 -11.27 -1.15 2.39
CA LEU A 66 -12.01 -0.87 1.16
C LEU A 66 -11.20 0.04 0.22
N ILE A 67 -10.64 1.14 0.75
CA ILE A 67 -9.80 2.06 -0.03
C ILE A 67 -8.58 1.31 -0.59
N MET A 68 -7.93 0.48 0.24
CA MET A 68 -6.82 -0.36 -0.19
C MET A 68 -7.22 -1.33 -1.31
N ALA A 69 -8.38 -1.97 -1.23
CA ALA A 69 -8.85 -2.86 -2.30
C ALA A 69 -9.14 -2.11 -3.60
N VAL A 70 -9.75 -0.93 -3.53
CA VAL A 70 -9.94 -0.05 -4.70
C VAL A 70 -8.60 0.37 -5.30
N PHE A 71 -7.59 0.64 -4.46
CA PHE A 71 -6.24 0.90 -4.95
C PHE A 71 -5.66 -0.31 -5.69
N PHE A 72 -5.79 -1.53 -5.15
CA PHE A 72 -5.34 -2.74 -5.86
C PHE A 72 -6.06 -2.93 -7.20
N LEU A 73 -7.36 -2.62 -7.26
CA LEU A 73 -8.13 -2.69 -8.49
C LEU A 73 -7.54 -1.77 -9.57
N SER A 74 -7.08 -0.57 -9.19
CA SER A 74 -6.49 0.36 -10.16
C SER A 74 -5.33 -0.27 -10.93
N TYR A 75 -4.40 -0.98 -10.26
CA TYR A 75 -3.26 -1.62 -10.92
C TYR A 75 -3.65 -2.69 -11.94
N VAL A 76 -4.78 -3.36 -11.75
CA VAL A 76 -5.28 -4.35 -12.71
C VAL A 76 -6.03 -3.66 -13.86
N MET A 77 -6.81 -2.62 -13.55
CA MET A 77 -7.58 -1.87 -14.56
C MET A 77 -6.68 -1.15 -15.57
N TYR A 78 -5.52 -0.63 -15.15
CA TYR A 78 -4.55 0.02 -16.03
C TYR A 78 -3.90 -0.94 -17.05
N LEU A 79 -4.10 -2.25 -16.94
CA LEU A 79 -3.65 -3.23 -17.92
C LEU A 79 -4.66 -3.49 -19.04
N LEU A 80 -5.91 -3.03 -18.92
CA LEU A 80 -6.93 -3.23 -19.95
C LEU A 80 -6.49 -2.74 -21.34
N PRO A 81 -5.94 -1.52 -21.50
CA PRO A 81 -5.51 -1.05 -22.82
C PRO A 81 -4.39 -1.91 -23.43
N TYR A 82 -3.50 -2.48 -22.60
CA TYR A 82 -2.45 -3.38 -23.06
C TYR A 82 -3.00 -4.71 -23.58
N TYR A 83 -3.89 -5.36 -22.82
CA TYR A 83 -4.39 -6.71 -23.15
C TYR A 83 -5.52 -6.73 -24.19
N PHE A 84 -6.26 -5.64 -24.37
CA PHE A 84 -7.40 -5.58 -25.29
C PHE A 84 -7.15 -4.76 -26.55
N ASN A 85 -6.28 -3.75 -26.46
CA ASN A 85 -6.09 -2.77 -27.53
C ASN A 85 -4.61 -2.59 -27.93
N ASP A 86 -3.71 -3.48 -27.46
CA ASP A 86 -2.27 -3.49 -27.77
C ASP A 86 -1.52 -2.17 -27.48
N TYR A 87 -2.01 -1.36 -26.54
CA TYR A 87 -1.31 -0.13 -26.14
C TYR A 87 -0.01 -0.43 -25.42
N LEU A 88 1.02 0.36 -25.68
CA LEU A 88 2.23 0.33 -24.88
C LEU A 88 1.95 0.92 -23.50
N ILE A 89 2.42 0.28 -22.43
CA ILE A 89 2.17 0.74 -21.05
C ILE A 89 3.45 1.16 -20.32
N SER A 90 4.57 1.24 -21.03
CA SER A 90 5.80 1.81 -20.51
C SER A 90 6.62 2.39 -21.66
N ALA A 91 7.37 3.46 -21.38
CA ALA A 91 8.36 4.00 -22.30
C ALA A 91 9.63 3.13 -22.41
N HIS A 92 9.77 2.13 -21.53
CA HIS A 92 10.92 1.25 -21.49
C HIS A 92 10.72 0.00 -22.38
N SER A 93 11.73 -0.35 -23.17
CA SER A 93 11.62 -1.40 -24.19
C SER A 93 12.32 -2.72 -23.85
N LYS A 94 13.33 -2.74 -22.97
CA LYS A 94 14.23 -3.89 -22.81
C LYS A 94 13.54 -5.21 -22.44
N TYR A 95 12.56 -5.15 -21.53
CA TYR A 95 11.79 -6.32 -21.09
C TYR A 95 10.35 -6.31 -21.60
N TYR A 96 10.10 -5.60 -22.71
CA TYR A 96 8.79 -5.51 -23.33
C TYR A 96 8.45 -6.79 -24.12
N ILE A 97 8.25 -7.90 -23.41
CA ILE A 97 8.03 -9.24 -23.96
C ILE A 97 6.71 -9.77 -23.38
N LYS A 98 5.74 -10.07 -24.25
CA LYS A 98 4.37 -10.47 -23.87
C LYS A 98 4.35 -11.62 -22.84
N GLU A 99 5.18 -12.64 -23.03
CA GLU A 99 5.31 -13.76 -22.09
C GLU A 99 5.66 -13.32 -20.66
N LEU A 100 6.52 -12.30 -20.50
CA LEU A 100 6.88 -11.79 -19.18
C LEU A 100 5.74 -10.99 -18.54
N TYR A 101 4.96 -10.26 -19.35
CA TYR A 101 3.76 -9.57 -18.90
C TYR A 101 2.68 -10.56 -18.43
N ASP A 102 2.42 -11.59 -19.22
CA ASP A 102 1.46 -12.65 -18.92
C ASP A 102 1.85 -13.37 -17.62
N LYS A 103 3.14 -13.71 -17.48
CA LYS A 103 3.67 -14.34 -16.26
C LYS A 103 3.54 -13.43 -15.04
N THR A 104 3.80 -12.14 -15.20
CA THR A 104 3.67 -11.13 -14.14
C THR A 104 2.23 -10.95 -13.71
N LEU A 105 1.29 -10.91 -14.66
CA LEU A 105 -0.15 -10.91 -14.39
C LEU A 105 -0.56 -12.14 -13.61
N GLY A 106 -0.15 -13.33 -14.04
CA GLY A 106 -0.44 -14.58 -13.35
C GLY A 106 0.06 -14.61 -11.90
N ILE A 107 1.27 -14.11 -11.66
CA ILE A 107 1.84 -13.96 -10.30
C ILE A 107 0.96 -13.03 -9.44
N HIS A 108 0.53 -11.90 -10.00
CA HIS A 108 -0.31 -10.95 -9.28
C HIS A 108 -1.72 -11.49 -9.01
N VAL A 109 -2.33 -12.19 -9.97
CA VAL A 109 -3.63 -12.83 -9.81
C VAL A 109 -3.58 -13.92 -8.73
N LEU A 110 -2.51 -14.71 -8.65
CA LEU A 110 -2.33 -15.68 -7.54
C LEU A 110 -2.30 -15.01 -6.17
N PHE A 111 -1.68 -13.84 -6.06
CA PHE A 111 -1.69 -13.05 -4.83
C PHE A 111 -3.12 -12.59 -4.47
N LEU A 112 -3.86 -12.02 -5.41
CA LEU A 112 -5.24 -11.58 -5.20
C LEU A 112 -6.15 -12.74 -4.84
N LEU A 113 -5.99 -13.87 -5.53
CA LEU A 113 -6.77 -15.08 -5.30
C LEU A 113 -6.51 -15.66 -3.92
N SER A 114 -5.24 -15.72 -3.50
CA SER A 114 -4.85 -16.13 -2.15
C SER A 114 -5.43 -15.20 -1.08
N LEU A 115 -5.30 -13.88 -1.28
CA LEU A 115 -5.89 -12.89 -0.39
C LEU A 115 -7.40 -13.12 -0.24
N TYR A 116 -8.14 -13.22 -1.36
CA TYR A 116 -9.58 -13.44 -1.36
C TYR A 116 -9.99 -14.75 -0.67
N PHE A 117 -9.29 -15.85 -0.98
CA PHE A 117 -9.59 -17.17 -0.45
C PHE A 117 -9.51 -17.21 1.09
N PHE A 118 -8.46 -16.60 1.65
CA PHE A 118 -8.22 -16.61 3.10
C PHE A 118 -8.95 -15.49 3.87
N LEU A 119 -9.57 -14.52 3.21
CA LEU A 119 -10.40 -13.50 3.88
C LEU A 119 -11.67 -14.14 4.46
N SER A 120 -11.99 -13.81 5.70
CA SER A 120 -13.21 -14.27 6.37
C SER A 120 -14.38 -13.34 6.05
N GLY A 121 -15.59 -13.87 5.83
CA GLY A 121 -16.78 -13.05 5.59
C GLY A 121 -17.27 -12.24 6.81
N LYS A 122 -16.59 -12.36 7.96
CA LYS A 122 -17.00 -11.77 9.25
C LYS A 122 -16.87 -10.25 9.29
N PHE A 123 -16.13 -9.64 8.37
CA PHE A 123 -16.04 -8.17 8.25
C PHE A 123 -17.39 -7.52 7.91
N ASN A 124 -18.37 -8.32 7.47
CA ASN A 124 -19.65 -7.84 6.98
C ASN A 124 -20.74 -7.75 8.05
N GLU A 125 -20.46 -8.07 9.31
CA GLU A 125 -21.49 -8.09 10.35
C GLU A 125 -21.80 -6.68 10.87
N LYS A 126 -20.77 -5.89 11.21
CA LYS A 126 -20.91 -4.52 11.73
C LYS A 126 -19.84 -3.61 11.13
N GLN A 127 -20.10 -2.30 11.12
CA GLN A 127 -19.08 -1.33 10.77
C GLN A 127 -18.00 -1.34 11.86
N LEU A 128 -16.76 -1.63 11.47
CA LEU A 128 -15.63 -1.75 12.40
C LEU A 128 -14.67 -0.59 12.16
N LEU A 129 -14.47 0.23 13.18
CA LEU A 129 -13.61 1.41 13.14
C LEU A 129 -12.31 1.10 13.87
N ILE A 130 -11.20 1.02 13.13
CA ILE A 130 -9.90 0.58 13.69
C ILE A 130 -9.47 1.50 14.83
N LYS A 131 -9.74 2.80 14.70
CA LYS A 131 -9.38 3.81 15.70
C LYS A 131 -10.03 3.54 17.07
N ASP A 132 -11.24 3.01 17.09
CA ASP A 132 -12.00 2.78 18.32
C ASP A 132 -11.60 1.48 18.99
N LEU A 133 -10.87 0.63 18.26
CA LEU A 133 -10.38 -0.63 18.76
C LEU A 133 -9.20 -0.47 19.74
N ILE A 134 -8.58 0.71 19.81
CA ILE A 134 -7.46 1.04 20.69
C ILE A 134 -7.91 2.12 21.69
N LYS A 135 -7.72 1.85 22.98
CA LYS A 135 -8.15 2.77 24.04
C LYS A 135 -7.23 3.99 24.12
N PRO A 136 -7.75 5.24 24.07
CA PRO A 136 -6.94 6.43 24.28
C PRO A 136 -6.48 6.55 25.73
N ARG A 137 -5.35 7.24 25.95
CA ARG A 137 -4.73 7.47 27.25
C ARG A 137 -4.33 8.94 27.36
N GLU A 138 -5.02 9.72 28.17
CA GLU A 138 -4.73 11.15 28.25
C GLU A 138 -3.38 11.41 28.95
N ASN A 139 -2.42 12.00 28.22
CA ASN A 139 -1.20 12.54 28.78
C ASN A 139 -0.67 13.70 27.93
N THR A 140 -0.94 14.93 28.37
CA THR A 140 -0.56 16.16 27.67
C THR A 140 0.95 16.33 27.52
N ILE A 141 1.76 15.83 28.45
CA ILE A 141 3.21 15.92 28.38
C ILE A 141 3.75 15.03 27.26
N ILE A 142 3.32 13.76 27.23
CA ILE A 142 3.67 12.83 26.15
C ILE A 142 3.19 13.39 24.80
N PHE A 143 1.95 13.90 24.74
CA PHE A 143 1.44 14.55 23.54
C PHE A 143 2.33 15.70 23.08
N GLY A 144 2.72 16.61 23.98
CA GLY A 144 3.57 17.76 23.67
C GLY A 144 4.94 17.36 23.14
N LEU A 145 5.58 16.34 23.74
CA LEU A 145 6.86 15.81 23.27
C LEU A 145 6.75 15.23 21.86
N LEU A 146 5.71 14.43 21.59
CA LEU A 146 5.48 13.87 20.26
C LEU A 146 5.17 14.95 19.23
N TYR A 147 4.40 15.97 19.61
CA TYR A 147 4.08 17.13 18.76
C TYR A 147 5.35 17.90 18.37
N LEU A 148 6.21 18.21 19.34
CA LEU A 148 7.48 18.90 19.09
C LEU A 148 8.42 18.06 18.22
N ALA A 149 8.48 16.75 18.43
CA ALA A 149 9.27 15.85 17.59
C ALA A 149 8.76 15.83 16.14
N MET A 150 7.44 15.78 15.93
CA MET A 150 6.84 15.87 14.59
C MET A 150 7.10 17.22 13.91
N LEU A 151 7.00 18.32 14.67
CA LEU A 151 7.35 19.65 14.17
C LEU A 151 8.83 19.72 13.78
N GLY A 152 9.71 19.17 14.61
CA GLY A 152 11.14 19.05 14.31
C GLY A 152 11.39 18.31 12.99
N ILE A 153 10.75 17.15 12.77
CA ILE A 153 10.84 16.40 11.50
C ILE A 153 10.47 17.30 10.32
N LEU A 154 9.34 18.01 10.41
CA LEU A 154 8.86 18.88 9.32
C LEU A 154 9.82 20.04 9.03
N LEU A 155 10.42 20.62 10.07
CA LEU A 155 11.42 21.70 9.92
C LEU A 155 12.75 21.21 9.32
N THR A 156 13.09 19.92 9.48
CA THR A 156 14.30 19.35 8.87
C THR A 156 14.16 19.03 7.38
N VAL A 157 12.94 19.06 6.82
CA VAL A 157 12.74 18.73 5.41
C VAL A 157 13.39 19.83 4.57
N LYS A 158 14.47 19.49 3.86
CA LYS A 158 15.12 20.37 2.88
C LYS A 158 14.45 20.22 1.51
N GLY A 159 14.80 21.07 0.54
CA GLY A 159 14.31 20.98 -0.82
C GLY A 159 13.58 22.24 -1.30
N GLU A 160 13.66 22.47 -2.61
CA GLU A 160 13.09 23.62 -3.30
C GLU A 160 11.67 23.32 -3.80
N SER A 161 10.93 24.35 -4.19
CA SER A 161 9.56 24.18 -4.68
C SER A 161 9.57 23.62 -6.10
N VAL A 162 8.84 22.53 -6.36
CA VAL A 162 8.65 21.97 -7.71
C VAL A 162 7.61 22.74 -8.54
N LEU A 163 7.09 23.86 -8.01
CA LEU A 163 6.11 24.72 -8.67
C LEU A 163 6.76 25.88 -9.45
N THR A 164 8.08 25.86 -9.64
CA THR A 164 8.86 26.85 -10.41
C THR A 164 9.29 26.29 -11.77
N THR A 165 9.85 27.15 -12.63
CA THR A 165 10.46 26.76 -13.90
C THR A 165 11.60 25.76 -13.65
N ASP A 166 11.58 24.61 -14.31
CA ASP A 166 12.40 23.40 -14.06
C ASP A 166 11.95 22.45 -12.93
N SER A 167 10.65 22.14 -12.93
CA SER A 167 9.94 21.34 -11.93
C SER A 167 10.41 19.88 -11.82
N TYR A 168 10.89 19.26 -12.91
CA TYR A 168 11.31 17.86 -12.90
C TYR A 168 12.72 17.66 -12.36
N ALA A 169 13.70 18.49 -12.76
CA ALA A 169 15.06 18.41 -12.22
C ALA A 169 15.07 18.70 -10.71
N THR A 170 14.36 19.76 -10.30
CA THR A 170 14.14 20.13 -8.89
C THR A 170 13.54 18.97 -8.08
N TYR A 171 12.60 18.22 -8.67
CA TYR A 171 12.03 17.06 -8.01
C TYR A 171 13.04 15.92 -7.78
N ILE A 172 13.85 15.60 -8.80
CA ILE A 172 14.85 14.54 -8.68
C ILE A 172 15.86 14.91 -7.58
N GLU A 173 16.33 16.16 -7.57
CA GLU A 173 17.22 16.66 -6.53
C GLU A 173 16.56 16.63 -5.14
N ASN A 174 15.28 17.02 -5.05
CA ASN A 174 14.52 16.93 -3.81
C ASN A 174 14.38 15.50 -3.29
N LEU A 175 14.24 14.51 -4.17
CA LEU A 175 14.19 13.10 -3.78
C LEU A 175 15.54 12.60 -3.28
N GLU A 176 16.63 12.98 -3.93
CA GLU A 176 17.99 12.58 -3.52
C GLU A 176 18.36 13.19 -2.16
N LYS A 177 17.94 14.43 -1.92
CA LYS A 177 18.10 15.12 -0.62
C LYS A 177 17.10 14.63 0.43
N GLN A 178 16.06 13.88 0.04
CA GLN A 178 15.04 13.41 0.97
C GLN A 178 15.60 12.30 1.86
N GLY A 179 15.89 12.63 3.12
CA GLY A 179 16.08 11.62 4.16
C GLY A 179 14.78 10.87 4.47
N GLY A 180 14.89 9.68 5.07
CA GLY A 180 13.74 8.87 5.51
C GLY A 180 13.00 9.42 6.75
N SER A 181 13.32 10.62 7.24
CA SER A 181 12.79 11.20 8.47
C SER A 181 11.27 11.43 8.42
N LEU A 182 10.74 11.81 7.25
CA LEU A 182 9.32 12.06 7.03
C LEU A 182 8.43 10.84 7.31
N GLU A 183 8.93 9.63 7.08
CA GLU A 183 8.16 8.40 7.30
C GLU A 183 7.93 8.12 8.79
N TYR A 184 8.84 8.58 9.66
CA TYR A 184 8.68 8.47 11.12
C TYR A 184 7.58 9.39 11.66
N PHE A 185 7.17 10.41 10.88
CA PHE A 185 6.01 11.23 11.23
C PHE A 185 4.77 10.37 11.47
N TYR A 186 4.54 9.32 10.66
CA TYR A 186 3.37 8.45 10.79
C TYR A 186 3.32 7.74 12.15
N ILE A 187 4.48 7.27 12.63
CA ILE A 187 4.61 6.60 13.92
C ILE A 187 4.24 7.57 15.05
N LEU A 188 4.87 8.75 15.04
CA LEU A 188 4.64 9.77 16.07
C LEU A 188 3.19 10.27 16.06
N PHE A 189 2.61 10.44 14.88
CA PHE A 189 1.24 10.92 14.69
C PHE A 189 0.21 9.96 15.28
N ILE A 190 0.35 8.65 15.01
CA ILE A 190 -0.50 7.62 15.59
C ILE A 190 -0.40 7.63 17.11
N CYS A 191 0.81 7.65 17.65
CA CYS A 191 1.02 7.72 19.10
C CYS A 191 0.37 8.97 19.69
N ALA A 192 0.63 10.15 19.12
CA ALA A 192 0.11 11.42 19.63
C ALA A 192 -1.43 11.43 19.66
N TYR A 193 -2.08 10.88 18.63
CA TYR A 193 -3.54 10.73 18.58
C TYR A 193 -4.08 9.92 19.75
N TYR A 194 -3.45 8.79 20.11
CA TYR A 194 -3.90 7.96 21.23
C TYR A 194 -3.53 8.51 22.60
N PHE A 195 -2.54 9.41 22.69
CA PHE A 195 -2.18 10.07 23.94
C PHE A 195 -3.00 11.33 24.25
N THR A 196 -4.05 11.62 23.45
CA THR A 196 -4.97 12.74 23.70
C THR A 196 -6.42 12.44 23.29
N THR A 197 -7.37 12.91 24.09
CA THR A 197 -8.80 12.94 23.78
C THR A 197 -9.30 14.37 23.51
N SER A 198 -8.51 15.38 23.93
CA SER A 198 -8.90 16.78 23.85
C SER A 198 -9.08 17.22 22.40
N LYS A 199 -10.27 17.73 22.08
CA LYS A 199 -10.60 18.26 20.75
C LYS A 199 -9.62 19.35 20.32
N LYS A 200 -9.19 20.22 21.24
CA LYS A 200 -8.21 21.28 20.95
C LYS A 200 -6.86 20.69 20.53
N LEU A 201 -6.34 19.72 21.28
CA LEU A 201 -5.06 19.07 20.96
C LEU A 201 -5.13 18.24 19.67
N ARG A 202 -6.27 17.59 19.41
CA ARG A 202 -6.51 16.89 18.14
C ARG A 202 -6.57 17.85 16.95
N ASN A 203 -7.09 19.06 17.13
CA ASN A 203 -7.04 20.09 16.08
C ASN A 203 -5.61 20.58 15.82
N LEU A 204 -4.74 20.63 16.84
CA LEU A 204 -3.31 20.93 16.63
C LEU A 204 -2.63 19.86 15.76
N LEU A 205 -2.98 18.58 15.92
CA LEU A 205 -2.48 17.54 15.01
C LEU A 205 -2.90 17.79 13.56
N LEU A 206 -4.12 18.25 13.32
CA LEU A 206 -4.59 18.59 11.97
C LEU A 206 -3.84 19.80 11.39
N LEU A 207 -3.41 20.75 12.22
CA LEU A 207 -2.55 21.85 11.79
C LEU A 207 -1.18 21.35 11.30
N LEU A 208 -0.56 20.40 12.02
CA LEU A 208 0.67 19.75 11.54
C LEU A 208 0.46 18.99 10.24
N VAL A 209 -0.70 18.33 10.08
CA VAL A 209 -1.04 17.67 8.80
C VAL A 209 -1.16 18.71 7.68
N ALA A 210 -1.78 19.86 7.92
CA ALA A 210 -1.84 20.92 6.90
C ALA A 210 -0.44 21.40 6.49
N TYR A 211 0.47 21.57 7.45
CA TYR A 211 1.86 21.92 7.16
C TYR A 211 2.62 20.79 6.43
N TYR A 212 2.35 19.52 6.77
CA TYR A 212 2.89 18.36 6.08
C TYR A 212 2.40 18.29 4.63
N VAL A 213 1.10 18.48 4.41
CA VAL A 213 0.47 18.52 3.09
C VAL A 213 1.09 19.65 2.25
N TYR A 214 1.17 20.86 2.80
CA TYR A 214 1.84 21.98 2.15
C TYR A 214 3.28 21.62 1.73
N THR A 215 4.08 21.09 2.67
CA THR A 215 5.48 20.70 2.41
C THR A 215 5.60 19.61 1.34
N THR A 216 4.71 18.61 1.35
CA THR A 216 4.76 17.52 0.37
C THR A 216 4.27 17.92 -1.01
N VAL A 217 3.27 18.81 -1.09
CA VAL A 217 2.80 19.36 -2.37
C VAL A 217 3.88 20.24 -2.99
N THR A 218 4.45 21.18 -2.23
CA THR A 218 5.49 22.09 -2.76
C THR A 218 6.77 21.36 -3.15
N LYS A 219 7.11 20.23 -2.52
CA LYS A 219 8.32 19.45 -2.85
C LYS A 219 8.07 18.27 -3.80
N GLY A 220 6.82 18.01 -4.17
CA GLY A 220 6.45 16.92 -5.08
C GLY A 220 6.42 15.51 -4.47
N TYR A 221 6.33 15.38 -3.14
CA TYR A 221 6.31 14.09 -2.42
C TYR A 221 4.91 13.44 -2.39
N ARG A 222 4.44 12.97 -3.56
CA ARG A 222 3.07 12.47 -3.77
C ARG A 222 2.68 11.29 -2.88
N ILE A 223 3.56 10.29 -2.76
CA ILE A 223 3.20 9.08 -2.01
C ILE A 223 3.09 9.41 -0.52
N GLN A 224 3.98 10.26 0.00
CA GLN A 224 3.93 10.72 1.38
C GLN A 224 2.67 11.54 1.66
N LEU A 225 2.24 12.37 0.70
CA LEU A 225 0.98 13.12 0.74
C LEU A 225 -0.22 12.16 0.84
N VAL A 226 -0.29 11.17 -0.05
CA VAL A 226 -1.38 10.17 -0.05
C VAL A 226 -1.41 9.40 1.28
N GLN A 227 -0.27 8.98 1.81
CA GLN A 227 -0.18 8.27 3.09
C GLN A 227 -0.64 9.13 4.28
N VAL A 228 -0.28 10.43 4.34
CA VAL A 228 -0.72 11.30 5.44
C VAL A 228 -2.21 11.62 5.37
N ILE A 229 -2.76 11.78 4.16
CA ILE A 229 -4.19 11.97 3.93
C ILE A 229 -4.95 10.73 4.39
N PHE A 230 -4.48 9.53 4.01
CA PHE A 230 -5.09 8.28 4.47
C PHE A 230 -4.97 8.09 5.97
N LEU A 231 -3.82 8.35 6.57
CA LEU A 231 -3.66 8.27 8.01
C LEU A 231 -4.64 9.20 8.75
N THR A 232 -4.79 10.42 8.24
CA THR A 232 -5.75 11.40 8.77
C THR A 232 -7.18 10.92 8.58
N PHE A 233 -7.52 10.36 7.43
CA PHE A 233 -8.82 9.75 7.18
C PHE A 233 -9.11 8.64 8.19
N VAL A 234 -8.20 7.69 8.40
CA VAL A 234 -8.44 6.56 9.32
C VAL A 234 -8.65 7.04 10.76
N LEU A 235 -7.87 8.02 11.24
CA LEU A 235 -7.96 8.48 12.64
C LEU A 235 -9.11 9.46 12.89
N PHE A 236 -9.48 10.30 11.92
CA PHE A 236 -10.43 11.39 12.13
C PHE A 236 -11.77 11.22 11.41
N PHE A 237 -11.80 10.51 10.28
CA PHE A 237 -12.94 10.46 9.37
C PHE A 237 -13.51 9.06 9.11
N ASP A 238 -12.79 8.00 9.47
CA ASP A 238 -13.30 6.63 9.42
C ASP A 238 -14.62 6.55 10.20
N GLY A 239 -15.64 6.05 9.51
CA GLY A 239 -16.99 5.92 10.03
C GLY A 239 -17.92 7.11 9.82
N LYS A 240 -17.41 8.29 9.41
CA LYS A 240 -18.24 9.48 9.22
C LYS A 240 -19.00 9.51 7.90
N PHE A 241 -18.46 8.83 6.88
CA PHE A 241 -19.05 8.75 5.54
C PHE A 241 -19.66 7.36 5.30
N ARG A 242 -20.63 7.24 4.38
CA ARG A 242 -21.07 5.92 3.91
C ARG A 242 -20.02 5.33 2.96
N SER A 243 -19.81 4.01 2.99
CA SER A 243 -18.78 3.33 2.17
C SER A 243 -18.85 3.64 0.68
N LYS A 244 -20.07 3.80 0.12
CA LYS A 244 -20.25 4.19 -1.29
C LYS A 244 -19.62 5.55 -1.64
N TYR A 245 -19.69 6.51 -0.72
CA TYR A 245 -19.08 7.83 -0.91
C TYR A 245 -17.56 7.75 -0.73
N VAL A 246 -17.07 6.89 0.17
CA VAL A 246 -15.62 6.65 0.32
C VAL A 246 -15.04 6.07 -0.97
N MET A 247 -15.73 5.14 -1.63
CA MET A 247 -15.31 4.60 -2.94
C MET A 247 -15.25 5.70 -4.00
N LEU A 248 -16.31 6.51 -4.11
CA LEU A 248 -16.39 7.62 -5.07
C LEU A 248 -15.28 8.66 -4.82
N LEU A 249 -15.08 9.07 -3.56
CA LEU A 249 -14.00 9.99 -3.17
C LEU A 249 -12.61 9.42 -3.41
N SER A 250 -12.42 8.10 -3.23
CA SER A 250 -11.15 7.45 -3.56
C SER A 250 -10.87 7.53 -5.06
N PHE A 251 -11.88 7.30 -5.89
CA PHE A 251 -11.78 7.45 -7.35
C PHE A 251 -11.41 8.88 -7.76
N PHE A 252 -12.12 9.89 -7.23
CA PHE A 252 -11.76 11.30 -7.46
C PHE A 252 -10.37 11.66 -6.92
N GLY A 253 -9.98 11.10 -5.78
CA GLY A 253 -8.65 11.28 -5.21
C GLY A 253 -7.54 10.75 -6.11
N PHE A 254 -7.77 9.63 -6.81
CA PHE A 254 -6.84 9.14 -7.83
C PHE A 254 -6.70 10.11 -9.00
N ILE A 255 -7.82 10.60 -9.55
CA ILE A 255 -7.81 11.59 -10.64
C ILE A 255 -7.03 12.84 -10.21
N LEU A 256 -7.31 13.37 -9.01
CA LEU A 256 -6.59 14.54 -8.50
C LEU A 256 -5.09 14.28 -8.33
N SER A 257 -4.72 13.09 -7.85
CA SER A 257 -3.31 12.68 -7.74
C SER A 257 -2.62 12.63 -9.10
N GLU A 258 -3.31 12.20 -10.16
CA GLU A 258 -2.79 12.20 -11.54
C GLU A 258 -2.72 13.62 -12.14
N ILE A 259 -3.62 14.53 -11.77
CA ILE A 259 -3.53 15.94 -12.19
C ILE A 259 -2.29 16.60 -11.55
N ILE A 260 -2.08 16.41 -10.24
CA ILE A 260 -0.84 16.82 -9.55
C ILE A 260 0.37 16.07 -10.16
N GLY A 261 0.11 14.86 -10.67
CA GLY A 261 0.91 14.07 -11.61
C GLY A 261 1.51 14.88 -12.74
N VAL A 262 0.60 15.43 -13.54
CA VAL A 262 0.90 16.16 -14.76
C VAL A 262 1.47 17.55 -14.45
N MET A 263 0.88 18.29 -13.51
CA MET A 263 1.31 19.66 -13.16
C MET A 263 2.80 19.76 -12.85
N LYS A 264 3.36 18.74 -12.20
CA LYS A 264 4.78 18.66 -11.87
C LYS A 264 5.68 18.40 -13.08
N ASN A 265 5.19 17.73 -14.12
CA ASN A 265 5.99 17.46 -15.32
C ASN A 265 6.01 18.66 -16.28
N VAL A 266 5.00 19.54 -16.23
CA VAL A 266 4.82 20.64 -17.20
C VAL A 266 4.95 22.04 -16.56
N GLY A 267 4.90 22.17 -15.23
CA GLY A 267 5.09 23.43 -14.49
C GLY A 267 3.85 24.34 -14.49
N SER A 268 3.14 24.43 -15.62
CA SER A 268 1.79 24.96 -15.75
C SER A 268 0.96 23.99 -16.61
N VAL A 269 -0.35 23.94 -16.40
CA VAL A 269 -1.22 23.04 -17.17
C VAL A 269 -2.18 23.90 -17.96
N SER A 270 -1.84 24.13 -19.24
CA SER A 270 -2.89 24.43 -20.20
C SER A 270 -3.75 23.17 -20.40
N PHE A 271 -5.07 23.34 -20.58
CA PHE A 271 -5.96 22.21 -20.86
C PHE A 271 -5.51 21.42 -22.11
N GLU A 272 -4.87 22.11 -23.05
CA GLU A 272 -4.33 21.54 -24.28
C GLU A 272 -3.11 20.64 -24.03
N GLU A 273 -2.20 20.98 -23.11
CA GLU A 273 -1.09 20.11 -22.71
C GLU A 273 -1.54 18.92 -21.87
N PHE A 274 -2.56 19.10 -21.01
CA PHE A 274 -3.20 17.99 -20.30
C PHE A 274 -3.81 16.99 -21.28
N MET A 275 -4.53 17.50 -22.29
CA MET A 275 -5.08 16.66 -23.35
C MET A 275 -3.98 16.04 -24.20
N LYS A 276 -2.87 16.71 -24.51
CA LYS A 276 -1.72 16.15 -25.27
C LYS A 276 -0.98 15.02 -24.55
N LEU A 277 -0.97 15.00 -23.21
CA LEU A 277 -0.44 13.86 -22.44
C LEU A 277 -1.38 12.65 -22.46
N TYR A 278 -2.66 12.88 -22.77
CA TYR A 278 -3.68 11.84 -23.00
C TYR A 278 -3.93 11.59 -24.50
N ASP A 279 -3.42 12.46 -25.36
CA ASP A 279 -3.58 12.41 -26.80
C ASP A 279 -2.68 11.30 -27.30
N ASN A 280 -3.35 10.21 -27.67
CA ASN A 280 -2.81 8.90 -28.01
C ASN A 280 -1.96 8.90 -29.29
N ALA A 281 -1.38 10.03 -29.69
CA ALA A 281 -0.59 10.14 -30.91
C ALA A 281 0.63 9.19 -30.94
N SER A 282 1.07 8.67 -29.79
CA SER A 282 2.16 7.69 -29.67
C SER A 282 1.72 6.27 -29.30
N GLY A 283 0.46 6.03 -28.92
CA GLY A 283 -0.02 4.71 -28.46
C GLY A 283 0.58 4.24 -27.12
N ILE A 284 1.17 5.13 -26.31
CA ILE A 284 1.82 4.79 -25.03
C ILE A 284 1.09 5.42 -23.84
N ILE A 285 0.75 4.60 -22.84
CA ILE A 285 0.16 5.01 -21.56
C ILE A 285 1.23 4.93 -20.47
N ILE A 286 1.65 6.08 -19.94
CA ILE A 286 2.66 6.15 -18.87
C ILE A 286 1.98 6.64 -17.60
N THR A 287 1.75 5.72 -16.65
CA THR A 287 1.25 6.04 -15.32
C THR A 287 2.05 5.33 -14.25
N ASN A 288 1.85 5.72 -13.00
CA ASN A 288 2.51 5.06 -11.89
C ASN A 288 2.22 3.55 -11.82
N GLN A 289 0.97 3.17 -12.09
CA GLN A 289 0.51 1.80 -12.04
C GLN A 289 1.18 0.96 -13.14
N THR A 290 1.28 1.53 -14.34
CA THR A 290 1.88 0.82 -15.48
C THR A 290 3.40 0.69 -15.33
N ASP A 291 4.08 1.70 -14.80
CA ASP A 291 5.52 1.67 -14.52
C ASP A 291 5.91 0.70 -13.40
N VAL A 292 5.08 0.61 -12.35
CA VAL A 292 5.26 -0.39 -11.28
C VAL A 292 5.02 -1.80 -11.82
N PHE A 293 4.04 -1.97 -12.71
CA PHE A 293 3.81 -3.24 -13.37
C PHE A 293 5.00 -3.61 -14.28
N TYR A 294 5.48 -2.69 -15.11
CA TYR A 294 6.68 -2.90 -15.94
C TYR A 294 7.91 -3.24 -15.10
N THR A 295 8.14 -2.52 -14.01
CA THR A 295 9.24 -2.84 -13.08
C THR A 295 9.12 -4.26 -12.53
N SER A 296 7.89 -4.72 -12.29
CA SER A 296 7.63 -6.10 -11.89
C SER A 296 7.93 -7.11 -13.01
N VAL A 297 7.60 -6.77 -14.26
CA VAL A 297 7.99 -7.53 -15.46
C VAL A 297 9.51 -7.66 -15.56
N VAL A 298 10.25 -6.57 -15.32
CA VAL A 298 11.71 -6.58 -15.27
C VAL A 298 12.22 -7.58 -14.23
N PHE A 299 11.65 -7.61 -13.02
CA PHE A 299 12.07 -8.55 -11.98
C PHE A 299 11.92 -10.01 -12.43
N VAL A 300 10.85 -10.32 -13.16
CA VAL A 300 10.65 -11.65 -13.75
C VAL A 300 11.64 -11.89 -14.89
N GLY A 301 11.91 -10.88 -15.70
CA GLY A 301 12.86 -10.92 -16.82
C GLY A 301 14.30 -11.19 -16.38
N ILE A 302 14.81 -10.48 -15.37
CA ILE A 302 16.18 -10.70 -14.87
C ILE A 302 16.36 -12.08 -14.21
N ILE A 303 15.28 -12.70 -13.71
CA ILE A 303 15.31 -14.11 -13.26
C ILE A 303 15.42 -15.04 -14.47
N ARG A 304 14.61 -14.79 -15.52
CA ARG A 304 14.65 -15.58 -16.75
C ARG A 304 16.03 -15.55 -17.40
N ASP A 305 16.66 -14.38 -17.44
CA ASP A 305 17.98 -14.19 -18.05
C ASP A 305 19.12 -14.71 -17.16
N GLY A 306 18.83 -15.32 -16.01
CA GLY A 306 19.84 -15.88 -15.10
C GLY A 306 20.62 -14.85 -14.28
N ILE A 307 20.38 -13.55 -14.50
CA ILE A 307 21.01 -12.43 -13.75
C ILE A 307 20.68 -12.54 -12.27
N MET A 308 19.41 -12.78 -11.94
CA MET A 308 18.96 -13.03 -10.57
C MET A 308 18.82 -14.53 -10.32
N SER A 309 19.98 -15.21 -10.31
CA SER A 309 20.10 -16.66 -10.10
C SER A 309 19.58 -17.10 -8.73
N PHE A 310 19.33 -18.40 -8.54
CA PHE A 310 18.79 -18.93 -7.27
C PHE A 310 19.63 -18.55 -6.04
N PRO A 311 20.98 -18.65 -6.04
CA PRO A 311 21.80 -18.19 -4.90
C PRO A 311 21.61 -16.70 -4.60
N ILE A 312 21.56 -15.84 -5.64
CA ILE A 312 21.34 -14.40 -5.48
C ILE A 312 19.94 -14.12 -4.92
N ARG A 313 18.93 -14.89 -5.33
CA ARG A 313 17.56 -14.77 -4.80
C ARG A 313 17.48 -15.13 -3.32
N VAL A 314 18.16 -16.20 -2.89
CA VAL A 314 18.26 -16.58 -1.48
C VAL A 314 18.99 -15.50 -0.69
N TRP A 315 20.12 -15.00 -1.21
CA TRP A 315 20.86 -13.91 -0.58
C TRP A 315 20.02 -12.63 -0.49
N SER A 316 19.31 -12.26 -1.55
CA SER A 316 18.35 -11.15 -1.56
C SER A 316 17.27 -11.32 -0.49
N ALA A 317 16.74 -12.53 -0.32
CA ALA A 317 15.72 -12.83 0.68
C ALA A 317 16.25 -12.69 2.13
N VAL A 318 17.49 -13.13 2.40
CA VAL A 318 18.14 -12.90 3.71
C VAL A 318 18.24 -11.41 3.98
N GLY A 319 18.65 -10.63 2.98
CA GLY A 319 18.74 -9.18 3.13
C GLY A 319 17.38 -8.50 3.28
N PHE A 320 16.30 -9.03 2.68
CA PHE A 320 14.93 -8.58 2.96
C PHE A 320 14.57 -8.73 4.44
N PHE A 321 14.84 -9.90 5.04
CA PHE A 321 14.59 -10.11 6.48
C PHE A 321 15.47 -9.22 7.35
N TRP A 322 16.73 -9.02 6.97
CA TRP A 322 17.63 -8.08 7.65
C TRP A 322 17.09 -6.64 7.56
N ASN A 323 16.62 -6.23 6.38
CA ASN A 323 15.97 -4.94 6.14
C ASN A 323 14.71 -4.76 7.01
N CYS A 324 14.05 -5.82 7.46
CA CYS A 324 12.92 -5.67 8.39
C CYS A 324 13.33 -5.13 9.77
N LEU A 325 14.61 -5.24 10.14
CA LEU A 325 15.13 -4.90 11.46
C LEU A 325 16.06 -3.68 11.46
N VAL A 326 16.85 -3.50 10.40
CA VAL A 326 17.84 -2.42 10.32
C VAL A 326 17.49 -1.39 9.24
N PRO A 327 18.00 -0.15 9.34
CA PRO A 327 17.87 0.84 8.28
C PRO A 327 18.41 0.33 6.96
N SER A 328 17.78 0.76 5.86
CA SER A 328 18.12 0.24 4.54
C SER A 328 19.60 0.42 4.21
N SER A 329 20.28 1.48 4.71
CA SER A 329 21.72 1.74 4.52
C SER A 329 22.65 0.58 4.92
N PHE A 330 22.21 -0.31 5.80
CA PHE A 330 22.97 -1.48 6.25
C PHE A 330 22.68 -2.75 5.42
N VAL A 331 21.93 -2.61 4.33
CA VAL A 331 21.47 -3.71 3.48
C VAL A 331 22.17 -3.63 2.12
N TRP A 332 22.66 -4.77 1.64
CA TRP A 332 23.36 -4.90 0.36
C TRP A 332 22.42 -4.71 -0.83
N THR A 333 22.99 -4.43 -2.01
CA THR A 333 22.23 -4.00 -3.18
C THR A 333 21.27 -5.08 -3.69
N GLU A 334 21.66 -6.35 -3.68
CA GLU A 334 20.85 -7.48 -4.18
C GLU A 334 19.54 -7.64 -3.40
N ALA A 335 19.52 -7.25 -2.13
CA ALA A 335 18.33 -7.27 -1.29
C ALA A 335 17.36 -6.11 -1.56
N ARG A 336 17.82 -5.09 -2.30
CA ARG A 336 17.01 -3.98 -2.78
C ARG A 336 16.73 -4.18 -4.27
N ILE A 337 15.77 -5.05 -4.58
CA ILE A 337 15.50 -5.54 -5.95
C ILE A 337 15.44 -4.42 -7.01
N PRO A 338 14.74 -3.28 -6.82
CA PRO A 338 14.76 -2.19 -7.80
C PRO A 338 16.17 -1.65 -8.06
N GLN A 339 16.98 -1.45 -7.01
CA GLN A 339 18.34 -0.91 -7.14
C GLN A 339 19.30 -1.93 -7.76
N PHE A 340 19.05 -3.22 -7.54
CA PHE A 340 19.78 -4.27 -8.24
C PHE A 340 19.40 -4.32 -9.72
N ALA A 341 18.09 -4.31 -10.03
CA ALA A 341 17.57 -4.34 -11.39
C ALA A 341 17.94 -3.09 -12.20
N SER A 342 18.04 -1.92 -11.55
CA SER A 342 18.41 -0.65 -12.21
C SER A 342 19.84 -0.65 -12.77
N LYS A 343 20.70 -1.57 -12.33
CA LYS A 343 22.04 -1.77 -12.92
C LYS A 343 21.97 -2.36 -14.33
N TYR A 344 20.86 -3.00 -14.69
CA TYR A 344 20.70 -3.75 -15.93
C TYR A 344 19.69 -3.11 -16.89
N THR A 345 18.76 -2.29 -16.38
CA THR A 345 17.75 -1.61 -17.20
C THR A 345 17.20 -0.38 -16.49
N SER A 346 16.66 0.57 -17.24
CA SER A 346 15.85 1.64 -16.66
C SER A 346 14.53 1.08 -16.10
N LEU A 347 14.09 1.69 -15.00
CA LEU A 347 12.89 1.32 -14.25
C LEU A 347 12.02 2.57 -14.05
N GLY A 348 10.71 2.38 -14.04
CA GLY A 348 9.75 3.45 -13.73
C GLY A 348 9.46 3.60 -12.23
N GLY A 349 10.09 2.80 -11.35
CA GLY A 349 9.93 2.92 -9.90
C GLY A 349 10.16 1.64 -9.13
N GLY A 350 9.22 1.32 -8.23
CA GLY A 350 9.21 0.07 -7.45
C GLY A 350 8.44 -1.05 -8.16
N GLY A 351 8.36 -2.23 -7.54
CA GLY A 351 7.60 -3.36 -8.05
C GLY A 351 6.40 -3.75 -7.17
N LEU A 352 5.52 -4.59 -7.70
CA LEU A 352 4.40 -5.14 -6.97
C LEU A 352 4.86 -6.08 -5.85
N LEU A 353 4.22 -5.98 -4.68
CA LEU A 353 4.43 -6.87 -3.53
C LEU A 353 4.39 -8.35 -3.94
N SER A 354 3.42 -8.72 -4.77
CA SER A 354 3.26 -10.09 -5.27
C SER A 354 4.51 -10.60 -5.99
N VAL A 355 5.20 -9.71 -6.71
CA VAL A 355 6.38 -10.04 -7.51
C VAL A 355 7.66 -9.99 -6.68
N TYR A 356 7.78 -9.07 -5.71
CA TYR A 356 8.84 -9.13 -4.69
C TYR A 356 8.92 -10.52 -4.04
N PHE A 357 7.78 -11.01 -3.55
CA PHE A 357 7.72 -12.31 -2.90
C PHE A 357 7.90 -13.48 -3.89
N TYR A 358 7.54 -13.29 -5.16
CA TYR A 358 7.88 -14.26 -6.22
C TYR A 358 9.39 -14.35 -6.45
N VAL A 359 10.10 -13.21 -6.46
CA VAL A 359 11.56 -13.20 -6.60
C VAL A 359 12.18 -14.03 -5.48
N TRP A 360 11.78 -13.87 -4.23
CA TRP A 360 12.40 -14.62 -3.13
C TRP A 360 11.96 -16.08 -3.03
N PHE A 361 10.67 -16.38 -3.19
CA PHE A 361 10.11 -17.69 -2.83
C PHE A 361 9.30 -18.35 -3.96
N GLY A 362 9.37 -17.82 -5.18
CA GLY A 362 8.58 -18.30 -6.31
C GLY A 362 7.07 -18.12 -6.09
N TYR A 363 6.25 -18.92 -6.77
CA TYR A 363 4.79 -18.82 -6.68
C TYR A 363 4.26 -18.98 -5.25
N LEU A 364 4.93 -19.77 -4.41
CA LEU A 364 4.58 -19.93 -3.00
C LEU A 364 4.74 -18.62 -2.21
N GLY A 365 5.66 -17.74 -2.60
CA GLY A 365 5.82 -16.42 -2.00
C GLY A 365 4.60 -15.54 -2.21
N SER A 366 4.15 -15.42 -3.47
CA SER A 366 2.98 -14.59 -3.83
C SER A 366 1.69 -15.10 -3.18
N ILE A 367 1.51 -16.43 -3.14
CA ILE A 367 0.41 -17.06 -2.41
C ILE A 367 0.55 -16.81 -0.90
N GLY A 368 1.74 -17.01 -0.35
CA GLY A 368 2.04 -16.88 1.07
C GLY A 368 1.78 -15.48 1.60
N ILE A 369 2.20 -14.43 0.89
CA ILE A 369 1.97 -13.05 1.31
C ILE A 369 0.49 -12.65 1.24
N GLY A 370 -0.26 -13.11 0.22
CA GLY A 370 -1.71 -12.92 0.16
C GLY A 370 -2.43 -13.56 1.34
N ALA A 371 -2.07 -14.81 1.68
CA ALA A 371 -2.61 -15.53 2.82
C ALA A 371 -2.25 -14.88 4.16
N LEU A 372 -1.02 -14.38 4.30
CA LEU A 372 -0.55 -13.68 5.49
C LEU A 372 -1.34 -12.40 5.73
N LEU A 373 -1.52 -11.57 4.70
CA LEU A 373 -2.32 -10.34 4.77
C LEU A 373 -3.77 -10.65 5.12
N ALA A 374 -4.39 -11.65 4.48
CA ALA A 374 -5.75 -12.06 4.80
C ALA A 374 -5.90 -12.47 6.28
N LYS A 375 -4.99 -13.31 6.79
CA LYS A 375 -4.96 -13.72 8.20
C LYS A 375 -4.75 -12.54 9.13
N LEU A 376 -3.90 -11.59 8.76
CA LEU A 376 -3.66 -10.37 9.52
C LEU A 376 -4.92 -9.51 9.60
N PHE A 377 -5.58 -9.22 8.47
CA PHE A 377 -6.84 -8.48 8.45
C PHE A 377 -7.92 -9.20 9.26
N ASN A 378 -8.08 -10.51 9.09
CA ASN A 378 -9.00 -11.29 9.93
C ASN A 378 -8.69 -11.10 11.42
N LYS A 379 -7.42 -11.07 11.84
CA LYS A 379 -7.03 -10.85 13.24
C LYS A 379 -7.25 -9.42 13.73
N ILE A 380 -7.04 -8.41 12.90
CA ILE A 380 -7.27 -6.99 13.22
C ILE A 380 -8.73 -6.76 13.64
N TYR A 381 -9.67 -7.42 12.95
CA TYR A 381 -11.10 -7.18 13.10
C TYR A 381 -11.89 -8.26 13.86
N SER A 382 -11.24 -9.32 14.37
CA SER A 382 -11.94 -10.46 15.01
C SER A 382 -11.98 -10.44 16.54
N SER A 383 -11.32 -9.51 17.24
CA SER A 383 -11.33 -9.54 18.72
C SER A 383 -11.02 -8.19 19.39
N ASP A 384 -11.76 -7.90 20.45
CA ASP A 384 -11.57 -6.70 21.28
C ASP A 384 -10.21 -6.67 22.01
N LYS A 385 -9.62 -7.83 22.32
CA LYS A 385 -8.43 -7.92 23.19
C LYS A 385 -7.08 -7.84 22.47
N LYS A 386 -7.06 -7.67 21.14
CA LYS A 386 -5.83 -7.78 20.31
C LYS A 386 -5.20 -6.41 19.96
N THR A 387 -4.84 -5.61 20.96
CA THR A 387 -4.30 -4.23 20.77
C THR A 387 -3.07 -4.18 19.85
N VAL A 388 -2.16 -5.15 19.95
CA VAL A 388 -0.96 -5.25 19.08
C VAL A 388 -1.35 -5.35 17.61
N PHE A 389 -2.23 -6.29 17.25
CA PHE A 389 -2.67 -6.46 15.86
C PHE A 389 -3.37 -5.22 15.33
N LYS A 390 -4.14 -4.51 16.16
CA LYS A 390 -4.86 -3.29 15.77
C LYS A 390 -3.91 -2.12 15.46
N ILE A 391 -2.87 -1.94 16.28
CA ILE A 391 -1.84 -0.91 16.07
C ILE A 391 -1.03 -1.21 14.81
N THR A 392 -0.61 -2.46 14.63
CA THR A 392 0.06 -2.92 13.40
C THR A 392 -0.83 -2.73 12.19
N GLY A 393 -2.11 -3.11 12.29
CA GLY A 393 -3.09 -2.96 11.22
C GLY A 393 -3.32 -1.52 10.79
N LEU A 394 -3.35 -0.59 11.73
CA LEU A 394 -3.46 0.84 11.45
C LEU A 394 -2.30 1.32 10.57
N MET A 395 -1.06 1.01 10.93
CA MET A 395 0.10 1.40 10.12
C MET A 395 0.05 0.78 8.72
N ILE A 396 -0.25 -0.52 8.62
CA ILE A 396 -0.31 -1.24 7.35
C ILE A 396 -1.40 -0.67 6.44
N LEU A 397 -2.59 -0.38 6.97
CA LEU A 397 -3.70 0.16 6.19
C LEU A 397 -3.54 1.63 5.80
N CYS A 398 -2.64 2.38 6.44
CA CYS A 398 -2.33 3.75 6.04
C CYS A 398 -1.14 3.83 5.08
N THR A 399 -0.28 2.80 5.07
CA THR A 399 0.97 2.79 4.28
C THR A 399 0.93 1.87 3.06
N PHE A 400 -0.23 1.29 2.72
CA PHE A 400 -0.38 0.38 1.58
C PHE A 400 0.13 0.89 0.25
N PRO A 401 0.06 2.18 -0.11
CA PRO A 401 0.62 2.62 -1.39
C PRO A 401 2.13 2.32 -1.50
N ARG A 402 2.87 2.34 -0.38
CA ARG A 402 4.31 2.07 -0.36
C ARG A 402 4.63 0.58 -0.27
N TRP A 403 4.04 -0.18 0.64
CA TRP A 403 4.40 -1.59 0.75
C TRP A 403 3.86 -2.42 -0.43
N PHE A 404 2.79 -1.97 -1.10
CA PHE A 404 2.23 -2.66 -2.26
C PHE A 404 3.07 -2.48 -3.52
N ALA A 405 3.65 -1.29 -3.74
CA ALA A 405 4.28 -0.93 -5.01
C ALA A 405 5.78 -0.58 -4.92
N TYR A 406 6.37 -0.48 -3.71
CA TYR A 406 7.73 0.05 -3.55
C TYR A 406 8.60 -0.73 -2.58
N ASP A 407 8.31 -0.68 -1.27
CA ASP A 407 9.20 -1.18 -0.23
C ASP A 407 8.40 -1.97 0.82
N PRO A 408 8.25 -3.28 0.61
CA PRO A 408 7.51 -4.11 1.54
C PRO A 408 8.23 -4.27 2.89
N ALA A 409 9.55 -4.31 2.94
CA ALA A 409 10.27 -4.52 4.20
C ALA A 409 10.04 -3.35 5.18
N ASN A 410 10.25 -2.12 4.71
CA ASN A 410 10.15 -0.95 5.57
C ASN A 410 8.70 -0.69 6.01
N PHE A 411 7.75 -0.69 5.07
CA PHE A 411 6.39 -0.22 5.37
C PHE A 411 5.44 -1.33 5.87
N LEU A 412 5.67 -2.59 5.49
CA LEU A 412 4.81 -3.70 5.96
C LEU A 412 5.26 -4.27 7.31
N ILE A 413 6.57 -4.20 7.62
CA ILE A 413 7.14 -4.87 8.79
C ILE A 413 7.84 -3.87 9.73
N ARG A 414 8.83 -3.12 9.24
CA ARG A 414 9.67 -2.26 10.11
C ARG A 414 8.90 -1.13 10.77
N LEU A 415 8.15 -0.32 10.02
CA LEU A 415 7.37 0.79 10.57
C LEU A 415 6.30 0.32 11.57
N PRO A 416 5.52 -0.75 11.30
CA PRO A 416 4.64 -1.32 12.32
C PRO A 416 5.37 -1.82 13.57
N LEU A 417 6.56 -2.43 13.42
CA LEU A 417 7.37 -2.87 14.56
C LEU A 417 7.83 -1.67 15.40
N TYR A 418 8.35 -0.62 14.75
CA TYR A 418 8.77 0.60 15.43
C TYR A 418 7.61 1.32 16.13
N LEU A 419 6.43 1.32 15.51
CA LEU A 419 5.21 1.83 16.14
C LEU A 419 4.88 1.03 17.42
N LEU A 420 4.94 -0.30 17.37
CA LEU A 420 4.68 -1.14 18.54
C LEU A 420 5.68 -0.89 19.67
N ILE A 421 6.98 -0.81 19.34
CA ILE A 421 8.04 -0.55 20.32
C ILE A 421 7.82 0.81 20.97
N LEU A 422 7.67 1.87 20.17
CA LEU A 422 7.46 3.23 20.68
C LEU A 422 6.18 3.30 21.52
N TYR A 423 5.08 2.78 21.03
CA TYR A 423 3.80 2.79 21.76
C TYR A 423 3.91 2.07 23.11
N SER A 424 4.64 0.96 23.17
CA SER A 424 4.89 0.22 24.41
C SER A 424 5.73 1.05 25.40
N ILE A 425 6.80 1.69 24.94
CA ILE A 425 7.63 2.59 25.76
C ILE A 425 6.78 3.74 26.33
N LEU A 426 5.95 4.37 25.50
CA LEU A 426 5.08 5.47 25.91
C LEU A 426 4.03 5.04 26.94
N ILE A 427 3.51 3.80 26.85
CA ILE A 427 2.62 3.24 27.88
C ILE A 427 3.35 3.11 29.22
N LEU A 428 4.59 2.59 29.21
CA LEU A 428 5.39 2.46 30.43
C LEU A 428 5.62 3.84 31.06
N LEU A 429 6.02 4.83 30.26
CA LEU A 429 6.18 6.22 30.71
C LEU A 429 4.89 6.81 31.28
N HIS A 430 3.76 6.62 30.59
CA HIS A 430 2.45 7.09 31.07
C HIS A 430 2.09 6.51 32.44
N ASN A 431 2.31 5.20 32.63
CA ASN A 431 2.03 4.53 33.90
C ASN A 431 2.94 5.04 35.02
N SER A 432 4.22 5.32 34.73
CA SER A 432 5.14 5.93 35.70
C SER A 432 4.69 7.32 36.13
N PHE A 433 4.30 8.19 35.19
CA PHE A 433 3.75 9.52 35.53
C PHE A 433 2.47 9.45 36.36
N ARG A 434 1.60 8.48 36.07
CA ARG A 434 0.35 8.30 36.83
C ARG A 434 0.62 7.91 38.28
N ARG A 435 1.60 7.02 38.54
CA ARG A 435 1.98 6.59 39.90
C ARG A 435 2.49 7.76 40.75
N ILE A 436 3.32 8.64 40.16
CA ILE A 436 3.84 9.83 40.86
C ILE A 436 2.70 10.77 41.28
N LYS A 437 1.68 10.95 40.44
CA LYS A 437 0.51 11.80 40.76
C LYS A 437 -0.42 11.22 41.83
N THR A 438 -0.41 9.90 42.06
CA THR A 438 -1.23 9.26 43.10
C THR A 438 -0.52 9.15 44.46
N GLN A 439 0.79 9.39 44.50
CA GLN A 439 1.59 9.39 45.74
C GLN A 439 1.79 10.80 46.33
N LYS A 440 1.53 11.84 45.54
CA LYS A 440 1.34 13.21 46.01
C LYS A 440 -0.14 13.44 46.24
#